data_AF-A0A3D5ADC6-F1
#
_entry.id   AF-A0A3D5ADC6-F1
#
_cell.length_a   1.000
_cell.length_b   1.000
_cell.length_c   1.000
_cell.angle_alpha   90.00
_cell.angle_beta   90.00
_cell.angle_gamma   90.00
#
_symmetry.space_group_name_H-M   'P 1'
#
loop_
_entity.id
_entity.type
_entity.pdbx_description
1 polymer ?
#
loop_
_entity_poly.entity_id
_entity_poly.type
_entity_poly.pdbx_seq_one_letter_code
_entity_poly.pdbx_strand_id
1 'polypeptide(L)' 'MNKKETLEKVSELSQVTIADCKKVLDALEVVMQEELANRKGIRNIFDMLYKLIGVFKSK' A
#
# COMPACT_ATOMS: atom_id res chain seq x y z
N MET A 1 7.95 -11.85 2.48
CA MET A 1 7.32 -11.85 1.15
C MET A 1 8.17 -11.03 0.23
N ASN A 2 8.49 -11.56 -0.95
CA ASN A 2 9.12 -10.76 -2.00
C ASN A 2 8.06 -9.94 -2.76
N LYS A 3 8.49 -8.99 -3.59
CA LYS A 3 7.60 -8.08 -4.33
C LYS A 3 6.65 -8.83 -5.27
N LYS A 4 7.12 -9.94 -5.86
CA LYS A 4 6.33 -10.79 -6.76
C LYS A 4 5.19 -11.51 -6.02
N GLU A 5 5.50 -12.17 -4.91
CA GLU A 5 4.50 -12.83 -4.04
C GLU A 5 3.45 -11.84 -3.53
N THR A 6 3.88 -10.62 -3.22
CA THR A 6 2.97 -9.55 -2.78
C THR A 6 2.03 -9.13 -3.91
N LEU A 7 2.55 -8.96 -5.12
CA LEU A 7 1.75 -8.63 -6.30
C LEU A 7 0.72 -9.71 -6.64
N GLU A 8 1.15 -10.97 -6.64
CA GLU A 8 0.28 -12.12 -6.91
C GLU A 8 -0.85 -12.19 -5.87
N LYS A 9 -0.51 -12.04 -4.58
CA LYS A 9 -1.49 -12.08 -3.49
C LYS A 9 -2.45 -10.89 -3.49
N VAL A 10 -1.97 -9.68 -3.78
CA VAL A 10 -2.84 -8.49 -3.89
C VAL A 10 -3.74 -8.61 -5.11
N SER A 11 -3.24 -9.09 -6.24
CA SER A 11 -4.02 -9.35 -7.45
C SER A 11 -5.12 -10.38 -7.20
N GLU A 12 -4.79 -11.49 -6.55
CA GLU A 12 -5.75 -12.53 -6.15
C GLU A 12 -6.86 -11.98 -5.25
N LEU A 13 -6.49 -11.24 -4.20
CA LEU A 13 -7.45 -10.71 -3.21
C LEU A 13 -8.33 -9.59 -3.77
N SER A 14 -7.77 -8.73 -4.63
CA SER A 14 -8.48 -7.57 -5.18
C SER A 14 -9.19 -7.85 -6.51
N GLN A 15 -8.90 -8.99 -7.15
CA GLN A 15 -9.33 -9.32 -8.50
C GLN A 15 -8.88 -8.29 -9.56
N VAL A 16 -7.83 -7.52 -9.25
CA VAL A 16 -7.21 -6.56 -10.16
C VAL A 16 -6.04 -7.23 -10.88
N THR A 17 -5.74 -6.82 -12.11
CA THR A 17 -4.62 -7.38 -12.86
C THR A 17 -3.29 -7.12 -12.15
N ILE A 18 -2.35 -8.07 -12.26
CA ILE A 18 -0.99 -7.92 -11.71
C ILE A 18 -0.32 -6.63 -12.20
N ALA A 19 -0.56 -6.26 -13.47
CA ALA A 19 0.00 -5.05 -14.05
C ALA A 19 -0.50 -3.77 -13.37
N ASP A 20 -1.79 -3.72 -13.02
CA ASP A 20 -2.36 -2.56 -12.33
C ASP A 20 -2.03 -2.55 -10.84
N CYS A 21 -1.99 -3.73 -10.18
CA CYS A 21 -1.47 -3.85 -8.81
C CYS A 21 -0.02 -3.35 -8.73
N LYS A 22 0.82 -3.64 -9.73
CA LYS A 22 2.19 -3.14 -9.80
C LYS A 22 2.25 -1.63 -9.86
N LYS A 23 1.46 -0.99 -10.71
CA LYS A 23 1.42 0.48 -10.81
C LYS A 23 1.03 1.13 -9.49
N VAL A 24 0.00 0.60 -8.82
CA VAL A 24 -0.50 1.14 -7.55
C VAL A 24 0.52 0.94 -6.43
N LEU A 25 1.10 -0.25 -6.31
CA LEU A 25 2.09 -0.54 -5.27
C LEU A 25 3.39 0.25 -5.48
N ASP A 26 3.84 0.41 -6.73
CA ASP A 26 5.01 1.25 -7.05
C ASP A 26 4.74 2.72 -6.68
N ALA A 27 3.55 3.26 -7.00
CA ALA A 27 3.18 4.62 -6.63
C ALA A 27 3.06 4.79 -5.10
N LEU A 28 2.51 3.78 -4.41
CA LEU A 28 2.41 3.79 -2.95
C LEU A 28 3.78 3.77 -2.28
N GLU A 29 4.74 2.98 -2.79
CA GLU A 29 6.13 2.97 -2.31
C GLU A 29 6.76 4.36 -2.39
N VAL A 30 6.57 5.08 -3.52
CA VAL A 30 7.10 6.44 -3.71
C VAL A 30 6.48 7.42 -2.71
N VAL A 31 5.15 7.44 -2.60
CA VAL A 31 4.45 8.33 -1.66
C VAL A 31 4.89 8.06 -0.22
N MET A 32 5.07 6.79 0.15
CA MET A 32 5.57 6.42 1.47
C MET A 32 7.00 6.89 1.69
N GLN A 33 7.89 6.77 0.69
CA GLN A 33 9.27 7.26 0.79
C GLN A 33 9.32 8.78 0.97
N GLU A 34 8.50 9.52 0.24
CA GLU A 34 8.41 10.98 0.36
C GLU A 34 7.86 11.41 1.73
N GLU A 35 6.80 10.78 2.23
CA GLU A 35 6.26 11.05 3.56
C GLU A 35 7.24 10.67 4.69
N LEU A 36 8.01 9.59 4.50
CA LEU A 36 9.07 9.18 5.44
C LEU A 36 10.25 10.15 5.45
N ALA A 37 10.63 10.68 4.29
CA ALA A 37 11.66 11.71 4.19
C ALA A 37 11.19 13.04 4.83
N ASN A 38 9.90 13.35 4.70
CA ASN A 38 9.31 14.60 5.18
C ASN A 38 8.89 14.59 6.66
N ARG A 39 8.67 13.43 7.29
CA ARG A 39 8.24 13.33 8.69
C ARG A 39 9.15 12.44 9.53
N LYS A 40 9.58 12.97 10.68
CA LYS A 40 10.23 12.23 11.77
C LYS A 40 9.34 11.07 12.27
N GLY A 41 9.38 9.90 11.61
CA GLY A 41 8.92 8.63 12.18
C GLY A 41 7.89 7.84 11.36
N ILE A 42 8.26 6.60 11.02
CA ILE A 42 7.51 5.59 10.26
C ILE A 42 6.15 5.23 10.91
N ARG A 43 6.01 5.43 12.22
CA ARG A 43 4.83 5.02 13.02
C ARG A 43 3.54 5.75 12.62
N ASN A 44 3.63 7.01 12.19
CA ASN A 44 2.45 7.80 11.82
C ASN A 44 1.83 7.39 10.46
N ILE A 45 2.63 6.80 9.56
CA ILE A 45 2.18 6.42 8.21
C ILE A 45 1.35 5.13 8.27
N PHE A 46 1.79 4.13 9.03
CA PHE A 46 1.01 2.92 9.24
C PHE A 46 -0.32 3.21 9.92
N ASP A 47 -0.36 4.09 10.92
CA ASP A 47 -1.61 4.54 11.56
C ASP A 47 -2.55 5.24 10.56
N MET A 48 -2.01 6.03 9.62
CA MET A 48 -2.81 6.66 8.57
C MET A 48 -3.35 5.65 7.56
N LEU A 49 -2.52 4.68 7.11
CA LEU A 49 -2.94 3.61 6.22
C LEU A 49 -4.00 2.70 6.86
N TYR A 50 -3.81 2.31 8.13
CA TYR A 50 -4.79 1.53 8.87
C TYR A 50 -6.10 2.29 9.08
N LYS A 51 -6.05 3.60 9.34
CA LYS A 51 -7.26 4.45 9.39
C LYS A 51 -7.98 4.47 8.05
N LEU A 52 -7.27 4.64 6.93
CA LEU A 52 -7.86 4.62 5.59
C LEU A 52 -8.50 3.27 5.27
N ILE A 53 -7.80 2.16 5.55
CA ILE A 53 -8.34 0.80 5.36
C ILE A 53 -9.55 0.56 6.27
N GLY A 54 -9.53 1.06 7.51
CA GLY A 54 -10.65 0.97 8.45
C GLY A 54 -11.90 1.70 7.94
N VAL A 55 -11.73 2.83 7.23
CA VAL A 55 -12.83 3.54 6.58
C VAL A 55 -13.40 2.74 5.39
N PHE A 56 -12.56 2.03 4.63
CA PHE A 56 -13.02 1.14 3.55
C PHE A 56 -13.69 -0.14 4.04
N LYS A 57 -13.36 -0.62 5.25
CA LYS A 57 -13.91 -1.86 5.82
C LYS A 57 -15.29 -1.69 6.48
N SER A 58 -15.74 -0.45 6.70
CA SER A 58 -17.04 -0.13 7.32
C SER A 58 -18.18 0.12 6.30
N LYS A 59 -18.06 -0.38 5.07
CA LYS A 59 -19.13 -0.35 4.07
C LYS A 59 -19.36 -1.72 3.45
#